data_AF-A0A0L0LBY8-F1
#
_entry.id   AF-A0A0L0LBY8-F1
#
_cell.length_a   1.000
_cell.length_b   1.000
_cell.length_c   1.000
_cell.angle_alpha   90.00
_cell.angle_beta   90.00
_cell.angle_gamma   90.00
#
_symmetry.space_group_name_H-M   'P 1'
#
loop_
_entity.id
_entity.type
_entity.pdbx_description
1 polymer ?
#
loop_
_entity_poly.entity_id
_entity_poly.type
_entity_poly.pdbx_seq_one_letter_code
_entity_poly.pdbx_strand_id
1 'polypeptide(L)'
;MERTTLYVSIGIAVVAVLALISGGYGLYSLSNELKATRSELASTTESKDTRIKELETNLVARTDEGVALAARLRAEQMKNGTFETQLSTLSGTIGTLEKLAKTDSELLAKYSKVYFLNENYLPPKLSAIDEAFVSQKGRALEMNAEVEPFLSDLLKEAKDDGVDLLVASAYRSFGAQGALKSSYKVTFGAGANSFSADQGYSEHQLGTTVDFTTAKIGGGLAGFDGTPAFAWLNENAYKYGFILSYPKGNTYYQYEPWHWRFVGRDLAKDLREDKKRFYDLDQREIDEYLVSLFD
;
A
#
# COMPACT_ATOMS: atom_id res chain seq x y z
N MET A 1 -66.89 115.25 -0.42
CA MET A 1 -65.80 114.54 -1.11
C MET A 1 -64.70 114.11 -0.12
N GLU A 2 -64.32 114.92 0.87
CA GLU A 2 -63.24 114.61 1.83
C GLU A 2 -63.42 113.38 2.73
N ARG A 3 -64.64 113.08 3.20
CA ARG A 3 -64.88 111.93 4.11
C ARG A 3 -64.68 110.58 3.42
N THR A 4 -65.05 110.45 2.15
CA THR A 4 -64.96 109.20 1.39
C THR A 4 -63.50 108.81 1.10
N THR A 5 -62.66 109.79 0.77
CA THR A 5 -61.20 109.61 0.59
C THR A 5 -60.47 109.23 1.86
N LEU A 6 -60.96 109.67 3.03
CA LEU A 6 -60.41 109.30 4.35
C LEU A 6 -60.73 107.84 4.71
N TYR A 7 -61.96 107.38 4.47
CA TYR A 7 -62.33 105.97 4.75
C TYR A 7 -61.61 104.97 3.83
N VAL A 8 -61.40 105.33 2.55
CA VAL A 8 -60.64 104.48 1.61
C VAL A 8 -59.17 104.39 2.01
N SER A 9 -58.53 105.49 2.42
CA SER A 9 -57.13 105.47 2.87
C SER A 9 -56.94 104.75 4.20
N ILE A 10 -57.89 104.85 5.14
CA ILE A 10 -57.91 104.04 6.37
C ILE A 10 -58.10 102.54 6.03
N GLY A 11 -59.00 102.20 5.11
CA GLY A 11 -59.22 100.81 4.68
C GLY A 11 -57.97 100.18 4.05
N ILE A 12 -57.27 100.91 3.16
CA ILE A 12 -56.00 100.46 2.57
C ILE A 12 -54.92 100.29 3.64
N ALA A 13 -54.83 101.21 4.60
CA ALA A 13 -53.87 101.10 5.71
C ALA A 13 -54.14 99.87 6.59
N VAL A 14 -55.40 99.57 6.89
CA VAL A 14 -55.79 98.38 7.66
C VAL A 14 -55.44 97.09 6.90
N VAL A 15 -55.73 97.03 5.59
CA VAL A 15 -55.37 95.87 4.76
C VAL A 15 -53.85 95.69 4.67
N ALA A 16 -53.09 96.78 4.52
CA ALA A 16 -51.63 96.73 4.52
C ALA A 16 -51.06 96.24 5.87
N VAL A 17 -51.63 96.69 6.99
CA VAL A 17 -51.24 96.22 8.33
C VAL A 17 -51.58 94.73 8.51
N LEU A 18 -52.75 94.28 8.09
CA LEU A 18 -53.14 92.86 8.15
C LEU A 18 -52.25 91.99 7.24
N ALA A 19 -51.87 92.47 6.06
CA ALA A 19 -50.92 91.80 5.17
C ALA A 19 -49.51 91.70 5.79
N LEU A 20 -49.05 92.75 6.49
CA LEU A 20 -47.78 92.74 7.21
C LEU A 20 -47.80 91.80 8.40
N ILE A 21 -48.90 91.75 9.16
CA ILE A 21 -49.05 90.83 10.30
C ILE A 21 -49.10 89.37 9.81
N SER A 22 -49.87 89.08 8.77
CA SER A 22 -49.97 87.73 8.20
C SER A 22 -48.68 87.27 7.53
N GLY A 23 -47.99 88.15 6.79
CA GLY A 23 -46.66 87.89 6.24
C GLY A 23 -45.60 87.69 7.33
N GLY A 24 -45.63 88.51 8.39
CA GLY A 24 -44.76 88.37 9.54
C GLY A 24 -44.98 87.06 10.31
N TYR A 25 -46.24 86.67 10.49
CA TYR A 25 -46.60 85.38 11.09
C TYR A 25 -46.16 84.19 10.21
N GLY A 26 -46.33 84.28 8.89
CA GLY A 26 -45.84 83.27 7.94
C GLY A 26 -44.32 83.10 7.99
N LEU A 27 -43.57 84.21 8.00
CA LEU A 27 -42.10 84.18 8.16
C LEU A 27 -41.68 83.62 9.52
N TYR A 28 -42.39 83.95 10.59
CA TYR A 28 -42.14 83.41 11.92
C TYR A 28 -42.39 81.90 11.98
N SER A 29 -43.52 81.43 11.41
CA SER A 29 -43.85 80.01 11.28
C SER A 29 -42.76 79.25 10.51
N LEU A 30 -42.38 79.75 9.33
CA LEU A 30 -41.36 79.14 8.49
C LEU A 30 -39.99 79.12 9.18
N SER A 31 -39.65 80.18 9.92
CA SER A 31 -38.43 80.23 10.74
C SER A 31 -38.42 79.18 11.84
N ASN A 32 -39.55 78.95 12.51
CA ASN A 32 -39.68 77.93 13.54
C ASN A 32 -39.61 76.51 12.97
N GLU A 33 -40.25 76.28 11.83
CA GLU A 33 -40.21 74.99 11.13
C GLU A 33 -38.79 74.68 10.62
N LEU A 34 -38.12 75.66 10.00
CA LEU A 34 -36.71 75.55 9.60
C LEU A 34 -35.81 75.21 10.79
N LYS A 35 -36.05 75.82 11.95
CA LYS A 35 -35.28 75.55 13.17
C LYS A 35 -35.53 74.13 13.68
N ALA A 36 -36.77 73.65 13.64
CA ALA A 36 -37.14 72.28 14.00
C ALA A 36 -36.47 71.27 13.06
N THR A 37 -36.59 71.45 11.74
CA THR A 37 -35.96 70.57 10.74
C THR A 37 -34.44 70.54 10.88
N ARG A 38 -33.79 71.68 11.14
CA ARG A 38 -32.34 71.73 11.39
C ARG A 38 -31.95 70.96 12.65
N SER A 39 -32.74 71.06 13.71
CA SER A 39 -32.51 70.31 14.94
C SER A 39 -32.66 68.80 14.73
N GLU A 40 -33.69 68.38 14.00
CA GLU A 40 -33.94 66.97 13.68
C GLU A 40 -32.84 66.40 12.76
N LEU A 41 -32.41 67.18 11.75
CA LEU A 41 -31.31 66.79 10.87
C LEU A 41 -29.99 66.65 11.64
N ALA A 42 -29.70 67.58 12.56
CA ALA A 42 -28.51 67.49 13.41
C ALA A 42 -28.54 66.23 14.29
N SER A 43 -29.66 65.98 14.98
CA SER A 43 -29.85 64.77 15.80
C SER A 43 -29.74 63.47 14.99
N THR A 44 -30.35 63.43 13.80
CA THR A 44 -30.28 62.27 12.90
C THR A 44 -28.85 62.03 12.40
N THR A 45 -28.12 63.10 12.08
CA THR A 45 -26.72 63.00 11.63
C THR A 45 -25.83 62.45 12.74
N GLU A 46 -25.97 62.96 13.96
CA GLU A 46 -25.23 62.48 15.13
C GLU A 46 -25.53 61.01 15.45
N SER A 47 -26.81 60.60 15.36
CA SER A 47 -27.22 59.21 15.51
C SER A 47 -26.59 58.30 14.44
N LYS A 48 -26.59 58.74 13.18
CA LYS A 48 -25.96 58.00 12.08
C LYS A 48 -24.45 57.89 12.24
N ASP A 49 -23.77 58.96 12.61
CA ASP A 49 -22.32 58.96 12.86
C ASP A 49 -21.94 57.99 14.00
N THR A 50 -22.73 57.98 15.07
CA THR A 50 -22.54 57.04 16.18
C THR A 50 -22.71 55.60 15.70
N ARG A 51 -23.76 55.34 14.90
CA ARG A 51 -24.01 54.01 14.33
C ARG A 51 -22.92 53.55 13.37
N ILE A 52 -22.36 54.46 12.57
CA ILE A 52 -21.24 54.16 11.67
C ILE A 52 -20.03 53.73 12.48
N LYS A 53 -19.65 54.48 13.53
CA LYS A 53 -18.52 54.12 14.40
C LYS A 53 -18.70 52.77 15.10
N GLU A 54 -19.91 52.46 15.57
CA GLU A 54 -20.23 51.14 16.13
C GLU A 54 -20.05 50.03 15.08
N LEU A 55 -20.54 50.23 13.86
CA LEU A 55 -20.43 49.25 12.78
C LEU A 55 -18.98 49.05 12.34
N GLU A 56 -18.19 50.12 12.22
CA GLU A 56 -16.76 50.04 11.91
C GLU A 56 -16.00 49.23 12.97
N THR A 57 -16.26 49.51 14.25
CA THR A 57 -15.63 48.77 15.37
C THR A 57 -16.00 47.29 15.34
N ASN A 58 -17.28 46.98 15.12
CA ASN A 58 -17.74 45.59 15.01
C ASN A 58 -17.16 44.87 13.78
N LEU A 59 -17.01 45.58 12.66
CA LEU A 59 -16.43 45.02 11.43
C LEU A 59 -14.96 44.65 11.63
N VAL A 60 -14.18 45.51 12.29
CA VAL A 60 -12.79 45.22 12.64
C VAL A 60 -12.70 44.00 13.56
N ALA A 61 -13.49 43.97 14.64
CA ALA A 61 -13.50 42.83 15.57
C ALA A 61 -13.87 41.50 14.88
N ARG A 62 -14.87 41.51 13.99
CA ARG A 62 -15.27 40.36 13.18
C ARG A 62 -14.18 39.93 12.20
N THR A 63 -13.46 40.89 11.62
CA THR A 63 -12.36 40.61 10.68
C THR A 63 -11.20 39.93 11.41
N ASP A 64 -10.82 40.45 12.58
CA ASP A 64 -9.78 39.85 13.42
C ASP A 64 -10.16 38.45 13.91
N GLU A 65 -11.42 38.25 14.31
CA GLU A 65 -11.97 36.94 14.65
C GLU A 65 -11.87 35.98 13.46
N GLY A 66 -12.23 36.43 12.25
CA GLY A 66 -12.13 35.64 11.03
C GLY A 66 -10.69 35.25 10.68
N VAL A 67 -9.73 36.16 10.84
CA VAL A 67 -8.30 35.88 10.63
C VAL A 67 -7.79 34.86 11.65
N ALA A 68 -8.15 35.00 12.93
CA ALA A 68 -7.77 34.07 13.98
C ALA A 68 -8.39 32.66 13.73
N LEU A 69 -9.65 32.60 13.33
CA LEU A 69 -10.33 31.35 12.98
C LEU A 69 -9.67 30.67 11.78
N ALA A 70 -9.33 31.44 10.74
CA ALA A 70 -8.64 30.93 9.56
C ALA A 70 -7.23 30.42 9.89
N ALA A 71 -6.51 31.06 10.81
CA ALA A 71 -5.21 30.58 11.28
C ALA A 71 -5.35 29.25 12.06
N ARG A 72 -6.35 29.15 12.95
CA ARG A 72 -6.66 27.89 13.66
C ARG A 72 -7.07 26.77 12.72
N LEU A 73 -7.91 27.07 11.72
CA LEU A 73 -8.33 26.09 10.72
C LEU A 73 -7.12 25.55 9.94
N ARG A 74 -6.20 26.41 9.50
CA ARG A 74 -4.97 25.97 8.83
C ARG A 74 -4.10 25.11 9.74
N ALA A 75 -3.94 25.49 11.00
CA ALA A 75 -3.19 24.69 11.97
C ALA A 75 -3.81 23.30 12.16
N GLU A 76 -5.14 23.21 12.25
CA GLU A 76 -5.84 21.94 12.38
C GLU A 76 -5.76 21.10 11.11
N GLN A 77 -5.84 21.71 9.93
CA GLN A 77 -5.60 21.02 8.64
C GLN A 77 -4.18 20.43 8.55
N MET A 78 -3.16 21.16 9.00
CA MET A 78 -1.79 20.63 9.04
C MET A 78 -1.63 19.45 10.00
N LYS A 79 -2.28 19.50 11.16
CA LYS A 79 -2.30 18.34 12.09
C LYS A 79 -2.99 17.14 11.44
N ASN A 80 -4.13 17.34 10.79
CA ASN A 80 -4.85 16.27 10.10
C ASN A 80 -4.00 15.63 9.01
N GLY A 81 -3.32 16.41 8.16
CA GLY A 81 -2.41 15.85 7.16
C GLY A 81 -1.22 15.08 7.78
N THR A 82 -0.73 15.52 8.94
CA THR A 82 0.30 14.77 9.69
C THR A 82 -0.26 13.45 10.22
N PHE A 83 -1.47 13.45 10.76
CA PHE A 83 -2.14 12.23 11.23
C PHE A 83 -2.45 11.26 10.09
N GLU A 84 -2.88 11.74 8.93
CA GLU A 84 -3.09 10.91 7.74
C GLU A 84 -1.80 10.22 7.31
N THR A 85 -0.68 10.94 7.31
CA THR A 85 0.64 10.36 6.99
C THR A 85 1.05 9.30 8.00
N GLN A 86 0.89 9.58 9.30
CA GLN A 86 1.18 8.61 10.36
C GLN A 86 0.29 7.37 10.27
N LEU A 87 -1.00 7.55 9.98
CA LEU A 87 -1.95 6.47 9.82
C LEU A 87 -1.57 5.58 8.64
N SER A 88 -1.19 6.18 7.50
CA SER A 88 -0.73 5.45 6.33
C SER A 88 0.52 4.60 6.64
N THR A 89 1.53 5.19 7.30
CA THR A 89 2.73 4.46 7.73
C THR A 89 2.38 3.34 8.71
N LEU A 90 1.50 3.60 9.69
CA LEU A 90 1.08 2.59 10.66
C LEU A 90 0.33 1.44 10.00
N SER A 91 -0.60 1.72 9.09
CA SER A 91 -1.29 0.70 8.30
C SER A 91 -0.33 -0.13 7.46
N GLY A 92 0.70 0.48 6.86
CA GLY A 92 1.76 -0.23 6.15
C GLY A 92 2.54 -1.18 7.07
N THR A 93 2.98 -0.68 8.23
CA THR A 93 3.70 -1.50 9.22
C THR A 93 2.84 -2.65 9.76
N ILE A 94 1.55 -2.42 10.02
CA ILE A 94 0.62 -3.47 10.43
C ILE A 94 0.50 -4.52 9.33
N GLY A 95 0.41 -4.13 8.06
CA GLY A 95 0.39 -5.05 6.92
C GLY A 95 1.66 -5.91 6.87
N THR A 96 2.84 -5.32 7.03
CA THR A 96 4.12 -6.05 7.09
C THR A 96 4.19 -7.01 8.27
N LEU A 97 3.78 -6.58 9.47
CA LEU A 97 3.78 -7.42 10.66
C LEU A 97 2.78 -8.57 10.54
N GLU A 98 1.62 -8.33 9.93
CA GLU A 98 0.63 -9.37 9.67
C GLU A 98 1.16 -10.40 8.67
N LYS A 99 1.84 -9.97 7.59
CA LYS A 99 2.53 -10.88 6.66
C LYS A 99 3.61 -11.70 7.37
N LEU A 100 4.50 -11.07 8.14
CA LEU A 100 5.55 -11.78 8.88
C LEU A 100 5.01 -12.73 9.95
N ALA A 101 3.92 -12.36 10.64
CA ALA A 101 3.30 -13.22 11.65
C ALA A 101 2.59 -14.44 11.05
N LYS A 102 2.11 -14.34 9.81
CA LYS A 102 1.42 -15.43 9.10
C LYS A 102 2.37 -16.28 8.25
N THR A 103 3.44 -15.68 7.73
CA THR A 103 4.40 -16.38 6.88
C THR A 103 5.23 -17.30 7.75
N ASP A 104 5.20 -18.57 7.41
CA ASP A 104 5.95 -19.59 8.12
C ASP A 104 7.46 -19.39 7.91
N SER A 105 8.18 -19.10 8.99
CA SER A 105 9.63 -18.88 8.98
C SER A 105 10.40 -20.08 8.43
N GLU A 106 9.82 -21.29 8.50
CA GLU A 106 10.46 -22.49 7.97
C GLU A 106 10.61 -22.46 6.45
N LEU A 107 9.79 -21.67 5.73
CA LEU A 107 9.80 -21.64 4.26
C LEU A 107 11.11 -21.10 3.67
N LEU A 108 11.82 -20.24 4.41
CA LEU A 108 13.14 -19.73 4.05
C LEU A 108 14.28 -20.20 4.98
N ALA A 109 14.02 -21.19 5.84
CA ALA A 109 15.07 -21.79 6.65
C ALA A 109 16.04 -22.62 5.77
N LYS A 110 17.31 -22.70 6.21
CA LYS A 110 18.37 -23.48 5.54
C LYS A 110 18.38 -24.93 6.01
N TYR A 111 17.86 -25.85 5.21
CA TYR A 111 17.84 -27.29 5.51
C TYR A 111 19.03 -28.01 4.88
N SER A 112 20.23 -27.76 5.41
CA SER A 112 21.44 -28.48 5.01
C SER A 112 22.14 -29.13 6.21
N LYS A 113 22.02 -30.45 6.36
CA LYS A 113 22.78 -31.33 7.29
C LYS A 113 22.90 -30.92 8.79
N VAL A 114 22.40 -29.75 9.17
CA VAL A 114 22.61 -29.08 10.45
C VAL A 114 21.27 -28.66 11.07
N TYR A 115 20.27 -28.34 10.25
CA TYR A 115 18.92 -28.00 10.70
C TYR A 115 17.93 -29.12 10.36
N PHE A 116 17.36 -29.70 11.41
CA PHE A 116 16.30 -30.69 11.34
C PHE A 116 14.96 -29.98 11.30
N LEU A 117 14.25 -30.11 10.19
CA LEU A 117 12.83 -29.80 10.09
C LEU A 117 12.06 -30.81 10.94
N ASN A 118 11.14 -30.29 11.74
CA ASN A 118 10.24 -31.10 12.55
C ASN A 118 9.65 -32.25 11.72
N GLU A 119 9.68 -33.46 12.27
CA GLU A 119 9.14 -34.67 11.64
C GLU A 119 7.64 -34.58 11.30
N ASN A 120 6.93 -33.67 11.96
CA ASN A 120 5.50 -33.41 11.76
C ASN A 120 5.23 -32.18 10.90
N TYR A 121 6.26 -31.53 10.35
CA TYR A 121 6.04 -30.38 9.47
C TYR A 121 5.25 -30.80 8.23
N LEU A 122 4.14 -30.11 8.02
CA LEU A 122 3.24 -30.26 6.88
C LEU A 122 2.91 -28.85 6.40
N PRO A 123 3.09 -28.54 5.10
CA PRO A 123 2.64 -27.28 4.55
C PRO A 123 1.14 -27.06 4.86
N PRO A 124 0.72 -25.86 5.28
CA PRO A 124 -0.67 -25.62 5.70
C PRO A 124 -1.71 -26.01 4.65
N LYS A 125 -1.33 -25.89 3.38
CA LYS A 125 -2.14 -26.29 2.24
C LYS A 125 -1.26 -26.77 1.10
N LEU A 126 -1.66 -27.89 0.50
CA LEU A 126 -1.05 -28.42 -0.71
C LEU A 126 -1.99 -28.18 -1.91
N SER A 127 -1.40 -27.97 -3.08
CA SER A 127 -2.09 -27.92 -4.38
C SER A 127 -1.43 -28.92 -5.33
N ALA A 128 -2.25 -29.53 -6.19
CA ALA A 128 -1.78 -30.47 -7.19
C ALA A 128 -1.05 -29.72 -8.32
N ILE A 129 0.05 -30.30 -8.80
CA ILE A 129 0.74 -29.87 -10.00
C ILE A 129 0.00 -30.47 -11.20
N ASP A 130 -0.27 -29.66 -12.22
CA ASP A 130 -0.95 -30.09 -13.45
C ASP A 130 -0.25 -31.32 -14.09
N GLU A 131 -1.01 -32.39 -14.31
CA GLU A 131 -0.55 -33.66 -14.86
C GLU A 131 0.10 -33.50 -16.25
N ALA A 132 -0.23 -32.44 -16.99
CA ALA A 132 0.42 -32.10 -18.24
C ALA A 132 1.95 -31.94 -18.08
N PHE A 133 2.41 -31.44 -16.93
CA PHE A 133 3.82 -31.19 -16.65
C PHE A 133 4.48 -32.27 -15.77
N VAL A 134 3.77 -33.32 -15.36
CA VAL A 134 4.35 -34.42 -14.57
C VAL A 134 5.00 -35.45 -15.49
N SER A 135 6.24 -35.85 -15.17
CA SER A 135 7.02 -36.77 -16.01
C SER A 135 6.47 -38.20 -16.04
N GLN A 136 5.89 -38.66 -14.93
CA GLN A 136 5.26 -39.97 -14.80
C GLN A 136 3.73 -39.83 -14.79
N LYS A 137 3.08 -40.24 -15.86
CA LYS A 137 1.60 -40.21 -15.96
C LYS A 137 0.93 -41.05 -14.88
N GLY A 138 -0.19 -40.55 -14.35
CA GLY A 138 -0.91 -41.16 -13.23
C GLY A 138 -0.27 -40.97 -11.85
N ARG A 139 0.87 -40.26 -11.74
CA ARG A 139 1.45 -39.87 -10.44
C ARG A 139 0.96 -38.47 -10.08
N ALA A 140 0.21 -38.36 -8.97
CA ALA A 140 -0.12 -37.07 -8.39
C ALA A 140 1.12 -36.49 -7.70
N LEU A 141 1.53 -35.28 -8.10
CA LEU A 141 2.52 -34.48 -7.41
C LEU A 141 1.84 -33.26 -6.82
N GLU A 142 2.26 -32.89 -5.63
CA GLU A 142 1.70 -31.75 -4.90
C GLU A 142 2.83 -30.83 -4.45
N MET A 143 2.49 -29.58 -4.18
CA MET A 143 3.39 -28.60 -3.59
C MET A 143 2.62 -27.61 -2.73
N ASN A 144 3.32 -26.73 -2.00
CA ASN A 144 2.68 -25.67 -1.23
C ASN A 144 1.76 -24.85 -2.14
N ALA A 145 0.50 -24.67 -1.74
CA ALA A 145 -0.52 -24.03 -2.56
C ALA A 145 -0.23 -22.55 -2.88
N GLU A 146 0.58 -21.87 -2.07
CA GLU A 146 1.01 -20.50 -2.35
C GLU A 146 2.16 -20.44 -3.38
N VAL A 147 2.89 -21.55 -3.55
CA VAL A 147 4.01 -21.67 -4.52
C VAL A 147 3.53 -22.16 -5.89
N GLU A 148 2.46 -22.96 -5.94
CA GLU A 148 1.95 -23.57 -7.18
C GLU A 148 1.73 -22.57 -8.33
N PRO A 149 1.16 -21.37 -8.12
CA PRO A 149 1.01 -20.40 -9.21
C PRO A 149 2.34 -20.01 -9.86
N PHE A 150 3.40 -19.83 -9.07
CA PHE A 150 4.73 -19.48 -9.57
C PHE A 150 5.34 -20.62 -10.38
N LEU A 151 5.18 -21.87 -9.93
CA LEU A 151 5.63 -23.03 -10.69
C LEU A 151 4.84 -23.15 -12.01
N SER A 152 3.53 -22.94 -11.95
CA SER A 152 2.64 -23.01 -13.11
C SER A 152 3.06 -22.03 -14.19
N ASP A 153 3.37 -20.78 -13.80
CA ASP A 153 3.83 -19.74 -14.73
C ASP A 153 5.21 -20.07 -15.32
N LEU A 154 6.14 -20.56 -14.49
CA LEU A 154 7.46 -21.03 -14.95
C LEU A 154 7.33 -22.14 -16.01
N LEU A 155 6.51 -23.15 -15.74
CA LEU A 155 6.31 -24.29 -16.64
C LEU A 155 5.62 -23.89 -17.94
N LYS A 156 4.67 -22.95 -17.88
CA LYS A 156 3.99 -22.42 -19.08
C LYS A 156 4.95 -21.61 -19.94
N GLU A 157 5.74 -20.70 -19.37
CA GLU A 157 6.70 -19.90 -20.17
C GLU A 157 7.78 -20.80 -20.77
N ALA A 158 8.30 -21.78 -20.03
CA ALA A 158 9.22 -22.78 -20.59
C ALA A 158 8.61 -23.48 -21.81
N LYS A 159 7.34 -23.91 -21.71
CA LYS A 159 6.63 -24.55 -22.81
C LYS A 159 6.42 -23.61 -24.00
N ASP A 160 6.06 -22.35 -23.75
CA ASP A 160 5.85 -21.33 -24.79
C ASP A 160 7.16 -21.02 -25.54
N ASP A 161 8.30 -21.08 -24.84
CA ASP A 161 9.64 -21.00 -25.41
C ASP A 161 10.09 -22.31 -26.12
N GLY A 162 9.23 -23.33 -26.19
CA GLY A 162 9.52 -24.61 -26.81
C GLY A 162 10.47 -25.50 -26.00
N VAL A 163 10.62 -25.24 -24.70
CA VAL A 163 11.44 -26.02 -23.78
C VAL A 163 10.61 -27.12 -23.14
N ASP A 164 11.05 -28.37 -23.34
CA ASP A 164 10.49 -29.54 -22.67
C ASP A 164 10.97 -29.60 -21.21
N LEU A 165 10.14 -29.13 -20.29
CA LEU A 165 10.41 -29.10 -18.85
C LEU A 165 9.28 -29.80 -18.09
N LEU A 166 9.62 -30.84 -17.33
CA LEU A 166 8.68 -31.67 -16.58
C LEU A 166 9.10 -31.78 -15.11
N VAL A 167 8.14 -32.01 -14.23
CA VAL A 167 8.35 -32.25 -12.80
C VAL A 167 8.41 -33.75 -12.54
N ALA A 168 9.54 -34.21 -11.98
CA ALA A 168 9.77 -35.60 -11.57
C ALA A 168 9.36 -35.85 -10.11
N SER A 169 9.55 -34.84 -9.26
CA SER A 169 9.36 -34.94 -7.81
C SER A 169 9.06 -33.55 -7.22
N ALA A 170 8.27 -33.49 -6.16
CA ALA A 170 7.82 -32.26 -5.51
C ALA A 170 7.68 -32.49 -4.00
N TYR A 171 6.57 -32.10 -3.35
CA TYR A 171 6.37 -32.33 -1.92
C TYR A 171 6.56 -33.80 -1.53
N ARG A 172 7.32 -34.01 -0.45
CA ARG A 172 7.51 -35.33 0.18
C ARG A 172 7.41 -35.19 1.69
N SER A 173 6.43 -35.87 2.30
CA SER A 173 6.30 -35.92 3.75
C SER A 173 7.47 -36.65 4.40
N PHE A 174 7.70 -36.40 5.69
CA PHE A 174 8.72 -37.09 6.48
C PHE A 174 8.59 -38.62 6.40
N GLY A 175 7.37 -39.15 6.52
CA GLY A 175 7.10 -40.58 6.41
C GLY A 175 7.42 -41.18 5.03
N ALA A 176 7.10 -40.46 3.96
CA ALA A 176 7.47 -40.87 2.60
C ALA A 176 8.98 -40.85 2.38
N GLN A 177 9.67 -39.86 2.95
CA GLN A 177 11.14 -39.78 2.94
C GLN A 177 11.78 -40.96 3.68
N GLY A 178 11.18 -41.42 4.77
CA GLY A 178 11.64 -42.60 5.51
C GLY A 178 11.53 -43.92 4.74
N ALA A 179 10.46 -44.09 3.95
CA ALA A 179 10.30 -45.24 3.07
C ALA A 179 11.33 -45.24 1.91
N LEU A 180 11.58 -44.07 1.31
CA LEU A 180 12.57 -43.89 0.24
C LEU A 180 14.01 -44.13 0.73
N LYS A 181 14.36 -43.64 1.92
CA LYS A 181 15.66 -43.93 2.52
C LYS A 181 15.82 -45.42 2.82
N SER A 182 14.76 -46.06 3.33
CA SER A 182 14.78 -47.51 3.62
C SER A 182 15.02 -48.32 2.35
N SER A 183 14.39 -47.96 1.22
CA SER A 183 14.62 -48.61 -0.07
C SER A 183 16.03 -48.34 -0.63
N TYR A 184 16.57 -47.11 -0.49
CA TYR A 184 17.94 -46.80 -0.90
C TYR A 184 19.01 -47.44 -0.03
N LYS A 185 18.79 -47.58 1.28
CA LYS A 185 19.72 -48.28 2.18
C LYS A 185 19.78 -49.78 1.87
N VAL A 186 18.66 -50.38 1.47
CA VAL A 186 18.60 -51.77 0.97
C VAL A 186 19.34 -51.92 -0.36
N THR A 187 19.30 -50.90 -1.23
CA THR A 187 19.87 -50.95 -2.59
C THR A 187 21.35 -50.56 -2.65
N PHE A 188 21.80 -49.60 -1.85
CA PHE A 188 23.12 -48.95 -1.96
C PHE A 188 23.97 -49.00 -0.67
N GLY A 189 23.49 -49.65 0.40
CA GLY A 189 24.22 -49.78 1.66
C GLY A 189 24.41 -48.47 2.43
N ALA A 190 25.43 -48.38 3.29
CA ALA A 190 25.71 -47.22 4.14
C ALA A 190 26.06 -45.92 3.38
N GLY A 191 26.36 -46.01 2.09
CA GLY A 191 26.60 -44.87 1.20
C GLY A 191 25.34 -44.05 0.87
N ALA A 192 24.13 -44.55 1.20
CA ALA A 192 22.88 -43.83 0.96
C ALA A 192 22.80 -42.44 1.63
N ASN A 193 23.58 -42.20 2.69
CA ASN A 193 23.61 -40.92 3.40
C ASN A 193 24.36 -39.80 2.63
N SER A 194 25.07 -40.09 1.53
CA SER A 194 25.77 -39.04 0.76
C SER A 194 24.89 -38.38 -0.30
N PHE A 195 23.82 -39.05 -0.75
CA PHE A 195 22.96 -38.59 -1.85
C PHE A 195 21.46 -38.56 -1.53
N SER A 196 21.04 -39.08 -0.37
CA SER A 196 19.67 -38.91 0.12
C SER A 196 19.72 -38.12 1.43
N ALA A 197 19.02 -36.99 1.48
CA ALA A 197 18.86 -36.23 2.72
C ALA A 197 18.34 -37.15 3.84
N ASP A 198 18.95 -37.01 5.03
CA ASP A 198 18.43 -37.63 6.25
C ASP A 198 16.99 -37.16 6.49
N GLN A 199 16.18 -37.98 7.18
CA GLN A 199 14.81 -37.61 7.51
C GLN A 199 14.81 -36.26 8.26
N GLY A 200 13.94 -35.33 7.86
CA GLY A 200 13.90 -33.97 8.42
C GLY A 200 14.94 -33.00 7.84
N TYR A 201 15.75 -33.37 6.85
CA TYR A 201 16.74 -32.46 6.24
C TYR A 201 16.48 -32.16 4.74
N SER A 202 15.29 -32.50 4.24
CA SER A 202 14.92 -32.36 2.83
C SER A 202 14.07 -31.12 2.60
N GLU A 203 14.49 -30.24 1.70
CA GLU A 203 13.70 -29.07 1.28
C GLU A 203 12.34 -29.47 0.66
N HIS A 204 12.20 -30.70 0.13
CA HIS A 204 10.92 -31.21 -0.38
C HIS A 204 9.82 -31.29 0.69
N GLN A 205 10.18 -31.41 1.97
CA GLN A 205 9.19 -31.44 3.05
C GLN A 205 8.51 -30.07 3.25
N LEU A 206 9.14 -28.97 2.81
CA LEU A 206 8.52 -27.64 2.80
C LEU A 206 7.43 -27.49 1.73
N GLY A 207 7.40 -28.39 0.73
CA GLY A 207 6.55 -28.23 -0.44
C GLY A 207 6.93 -27.05 -1.33
N THR A 208 8.10 -26.44 -1.13
CA THR A 208 8.63 -25.32 -1.93
C THR A 208 9.65 -25.76 -2.99
N THR A 209 9.87 -27.07 -3.12
CA THR A 209 10.98 -27.63 -3.90
C THR A 209 10.49 -28.64 -4.91
N VAL A 210 11.10 -28.60 -6.10
CA VAL A 210 10.80 -29.48 -7.23
C VAL A 210 12.07 -30.05 -7.84
N ASP A 211 11.99 -31.31 -8.27
CA ASP A 211 12.98 -31.94 -9.12
C ASP A 211 12.49 -31.89 -10.56
N PHE A 212 13.24 -31.22 -11.44
CA PHE A 212 12.94 -31.12 -12.86
C PHE A 212 13.59 -32.24 -13.69
N THR A 213 12.94 -32.56 -14.81
CA THR A 213 13.41 -33.51 -15.80
C THR A 213 12.90 -33.12 -17.20
N THR A 214 13.23 -33.92 -18.21
CA THR A 214 12.76 -33.78 -19.59
C THR A 214 12.37 -35.15 -20.14
N ALA A 215 11.50 -35.20 -21.14
CA ALA A 215 11.18 -36.43 -21.85
C ALA A 215 12.42 -37.00 -22.57
N LYS A 216 13.34 -36.14 -23.01
CA LYS A 216 14.59 -36.53 -23.69
C LYS A 216 15.50 -37.42 -22.84
N ILE A 217 15.49 -37.25 -21.52
CA ILE A 217 16.24 -38.09 -20.58
C ILE A 217 15.37 -39.19 -19.95
N GLY A 218 14.21 -39.48 -20.54
CA GLY A 218 13.31 -40.54 -20.11
C GLY A 218 12.63 -40.27 -18.77
N GLY A 219 12.53 -39.01 -18.34
CA GLY A 219 11.97 -38.65 -17.02
C GLY A 219 12.91 -38.93 -15.84
N GLY A 220 14.15 -39.34 -16.08
CA GLY A 220 15.19 -39.50 -15.07
C GLY A 220 15.86 -38.18 -14.69
N LEU A 221 16.76 -38.20 -13.72
CA LEU A 221 17.47 -36.98 -13.24
C LEU A 221 18.90 -36.87 -13.79
N ALA A 222 19.51 -38.01 -14.13
CA ALA A 222 20.89 -38.06 -14.60
C ALA A 222 21.05 -37.35 -15.95
N GLY A 223 22.06 -36.47 -16.04
CA GLY A 223 22.36 -35.71 -17.26
C GLY A 223 21.42 -34.52 -17.52
N PHE A 224 20.58 -34.13 -16.56
CA PHE A 224 19.71 -32.96 -16.69
C PHE A 224 20.48 -31.68 -17.01
N ASP A 225 21.70 -31.51 -16.46
CA ASP A 225 22.57 -30.34 -16.71
C ASP A 225 23.05 -30.20 -18.16
N GLY A 226 22.95 -31.26 -18.96
CA GLY A 226 23.24 -31.23 -20.40
C GLY A 226 22.03 -30.89 -21.28
N THR A 227 20.87 -30.58 -20.70
CA THR A 227 19.63 -30.33 -21.45
C THR A 227 19.41 -28.84 -21.73
N PRO A 228 18.68 -28.48 -22.81
CA PRO A 228 18.21 -27.11 -23.01
C PRO A 228 17.34 -26.59 -21.87
N ALA A 229 16.60 -27.47 -21.20
CA ALA A 229 15.76 -27.12 -20.06
C ALA A 229 16.58 -26.60 -18.86
N PHE A 230 17.71 -27.23 -18.56
CA PHE A 230 18.61 -26.73 -17.52
C PHE A 230 19.19 -25.36 -17.89
N ALA A 231 19.60 -25.16 -19.15
CA ALA A 231 20.09 -23.85 -19.60
C ALA A 231 19.01 -22.77 -19.44
N TRP A 232 17.77 -23.06 -19.87
CA TRP A 232 16.64 -22.16 -19.73
C TRP A 232 16.34 -21.81 -18.27
N LEU A 233 16.37 -22.79 -17.35
CA LEU A 233 16.15 -22.54 -15.92
C LEU A 233 17.21 -21.61 -15.33
N ASN A 234 18.50 -21.77 -15.66
CA ASN A 234 19.55 -20.86 -15.18
C ASN A 234 19.34 -19.41 -15.66
N GLU A 235 18.67 -19.23 -16.79
CA GLU A 235 18.39 -17.90 -17.35
C GLU A 235 17.07 -17.31 -16.85
N ASN A 236 16.08 -18.13 -16.48
CA ASN A 236 14.71 -17.67 -16.29
C ASN A 236 14.07 -18.01 -14.93
N ALA A 237 14.51 -19.07 -14.24
CA ALA A 237 13.82 -19.57 -13.05
C ALA A 237 13.67 -18.50 -11.93
N TYR A 238 14.66 -17.62 -11.79
CA TYR A 238 14.66 -16.54 -10.81
C TYR A 238 13.46 -15.58 -10.96
N LYS A 239 12.94 -15.41 -12.19
CA LYS A 239 11.78 -14.54 -12.49
C LYS A 239 10.52 -15.01 -11.76
N TYR A 240 10.45 -16.30 -11.42
CA TYR A 240 9.35 -16.94 -10.69
C TYR A 240 9.75 -17.33 -9.28
N GLY A 241 10.89 -16.84 -8.78
CA GLY A 241 11.34 -17.11 -7.42
C GLY A 241 12.03 -18.46 -7.23
N PHE A 242 12.39 -19.19 -8.28
CA PHE A 242 13.09 -20.47 -8.18
C PHE A 242 14.61 -20.30 -8.34
N ILE A 243 15.37 -21.01 -7.50
CA ILE A 243 16.83 -21.08 -7.53
C ILE A 243 17.32 -22.53 -7.56
N LEU A 244 18.52 -22.73 -8.11
CA LEU A 244 19.24 -24.01 -8.00
C LEU A 244 19.81 -24.13 -6.57
N SER A 245 19.24 -25.00 -5.74
CA SER A 245 19.68 -25.11 -4.33
C SER A 245 21.12 -25.61 -4.21
N TYR A 246 21.50 -26.59 -5.04
CA TYR A 246 22.77 -27.31 -4.90
C TYR A 246 23.65 -27.21 -6.16
N PRO A 247 24.27 -26.04 -6.43
CA PRO A 247 25.15 -25.83 -7.58
C PRO A 247 26.51 -26.52 -7.41
N LYS A 248 27.29 -26.64 -8.50
CA LYS A 248 28.65 -27.21 -8.45
C LYS A 248 29.53 -26.45 -7.46
N GLY A 249 30.25 -27.20 -6.61
CA GLY A 249 31.16 -26.64 -5.62
C GLY A 249 30.47 -25.97 -4.43
N ASN A 250 29.22 -26.31 -4.12
CA ASN A 250 28.62 -26.00 -2.82
C ASN A 250 29.11 -27.01 -1.76
N THR A 251 29.18 -26.62 -0.48
CA THR A 251 29.68 -27.47 0.61
C THR A 251 28.58 -28.18 1.40
N TYR A 252 27.31 -27.92 1.07
CA TYR A 252 26.15 -28.32 1.85
C TYR A 252 25.63 -29.69 1.40
N TYR A 253 25.38 -29.85 0.10
CA TYR A 253 24.98 -31.10 -0.55
C TYR A 253 25.79 -31.35 -1.82
N GLN A 254 25.71 -32.58 -2.33
CA GLN A 254 26.26 -32.90 -3.64
C GLN A 254 25.58 -32.05 -4.73
N TYR A 255 26.21 -31.96 -5.90
CA TYR A 255 25.63 -31.23 -7.03
C TYR A 255 24.37 -31.93 -7.54
N GLU A 256 23.24 -31.21 -7.56
CA GLU A 256 21.94 -31.72 -8.01
C GLU A 256 21.30 -30.72 -9.00
N PRO A 257 21.62 -30.81 -10.30
CA PRO A 257 21.15 -29.84 -11.30
C PRO A 257 19.64 -29.81 -11.49
N TRP A 258 18.96 -30.87 -11.10
CA TRP A 258 17.51 -31.01 -11.20
C TRP A 258 16.75 -30.40 -10.01
N HIS A 259 17.42 -30.07 -8.90
CA HIS A 259 16.78 -29.70 -7.63
C HIS A 259 16.66 -28.18 -7.51
N TRP A 260 15.42 -27.67 -7.59
CA TRP A 260 15.13 -26.24 -7.58
C TRP A 260 14.15 -25.88 -6.48
N ARG A 261 14.47 -24.83 -5.73
CA ARG A 261 13.67 -24.35 -4.59
C ARG A 261 13.11 -22.97 -4.86
N PHE A 262 11.85 -22.79 -4.48
CA PHE A 262 11.22 -21.49 -4.39
C PHE A 262 11.68 -20.74 -3.14
N VAL A 263 12.15 -19.51 -3.34
CA VAL A 263 12.61 -18.59 -2.29
C VAL A 263 11.97 -17.20 -2.41
N GLY A 264 10.97 -17.04 -3.27
CA GLY A 264 10.38 -15.74 -3.62
C GLY A 264 11.14 -15.01 -4.72
N ARG A 265 10.44 -14.15 -5.46
CA ARG A 265 10.99 -13.47 -6.65
C ARG A 265 12.11 -12.50 -6.30
N ASP A 266 11.95 -11.73 -5.23
CA ASP A 266 12.93 -10.73 -4.80
C ASP A 266 14.25 -11.38 -4.42
N LEU A 267 14.22 -12.39 -3.53
CA LEU A 267 15.44 -13.09 -3.10
C LEU A 267 16.10 -13.83 -4.28
N ALA A 268 15.33 -14.51 -5.13
CA ALA A 268 15.89 -15.20 -6.28
C ALA A 268 16.57 -14.24 -7.28
N LYS A 269 15.98 -13.06 -7.48
CA LYS A 269 16.54 -12.00 -8.30
C LYS A 269 17.84 -11.46 -7.71
N ASP A 270 17.85 -11.11 -6.42
CA ASP A 270 19.02 -10.54 -5.77
C ASP A 270 20.18 -11.54 -5.71
N LEU A 271 19.90 -12.83 -5.44
CA LEU A 271 20.89 -13.90 -5.53
C LEU A 271 21.52 -13.99 -6.93
N ARG A 272 20.72 -13.84 -7.99
CA ARG A 272 21.20 -13.88 -9.38
C ARG A 272 22.05 -12.66 -9.73
N GLU A 273 21.59 -11.47 -9.37
CA GLU A 273 22.28 -10.20 -9.68
C GLU A 273 23.61 -10.11 -8.93
N ASP A 274 23.63 -10.47 -7.65
CA ASP A 274 24.82 -10.47 -6.81
C ASP A 274 25.75 -11.68 -7.04
N LYS A 275 25.30 -12.67 -7.81
CA LYS A 275 25.99 -13.96 -8.00
C LYS A 275 26.28 -14.68 -6.68
N LYS A 276 25.38 -14.54 -5.72
CA LYS A 276 25.43 -15.20 -4.41
C LYS A 276 24.63 -16.50 -4.46
N ARG A 277 24.88 -17.38 -3.49
CA ARG A 277 24.09 -18.60 -3.30
C ARG A 277 23.27 -18.46 -2.03
N PHE A 278 22.07 -19.01 -2.04
CA PHE A 278 21.16 -18.95 -0.89
C PHE A 278 21.82 -19.42 0.41
N TYR A 279 22.56 -20.53 0.35
CA TYR A 279 23.22 -21.08 1.53
C TYR A 279 24.42 -20.26 2.03
N ASP A 280 24.99 -19.39 1.19
CA ASP A 280 26.11 -18.51 1.55
C ASP A 280 25.64 -17.24 2.31
N LEU A 281 24.34 -16.91 2.26
CA LEU A 281 23.76 -15.77 2.99
C LEU A 281 23.58 -16.08 4.48
N ASP A 282 23.64 -15.04 5.31
CA ASP A 282 23.25 -15.14 6.72
C ASP A 282 21.74 -15.30 6.84
N GLN A 283 21.28 -16.13 7.80
CA GLN A 283 19.84 -16.40 7.95
C GLN A 283 19.04 -15.11 8.20
N ARG A 284 19.62 -14.14 8.92
CA ARG A 284 18.98 -12.84 9.16
C ARG A 284 18.72 -12.06 7.87
N GLU A 285 19.64 -12.13 6.91
CA GLU A 285 19.47 -11.50 5.61
C GLU A 285 18.36 -12.19 4.82
N ILE A 286 18.30 -13.52 4.89
CA ILE A 286 17.24 -14.32 4.24
C ILE A 286 15.86 -14.01 4.84
N ASP A 287 15.78 -13.86 6.17
CA ASP A 287 14.51 -13.64 6.89
C ASP A 287 13.85 -12.29 6.51
N GLU A 288 14.63 -11.31 6.01
CA GLU A 288 14.09 -10.04 5.51
C GLU A 288 13.15 -10.23 4.31
N TYR A 289 13.32 -11.32 3.55
CA TYR A 289 12.50 -11.64 2.37
C TYR A 289 11.22 -12.42 2.72
N LEU A 290 11.01 -12.84 3.97
CA LEU A 290 9.78 -13.52 4.37
C LEU A 290 8.54 -12.65 4.13
N VAL A 291 8.66 -11.32 4.21
CA VAL A 291 7.55 -10.39 3.98
C VAL A 291 7.05 -10.39 2.53
N SER A 292 7.92 -10.66 1.55
CA SER A 292 7.62 -10.64 0.12
C SER A 292 7.71 -12.02 -0.54
N LEU A 293 7.74 -13.09 0.27
CA LEU A 293 7.95 -14.46 -0.21
C LEU A 293 6.99 -14.88 -1.34
N PHE A 294 5.73 -14.45 -1.25
CA PHE A 294 4.66 -14.78 -2.20
C PHE A 294 4.18 -13.57 -3.02
N ASP A 295 4.94 -12.48 -3.03
CA ASP A 295 4.59 -11.26 -3.76
C ASP A 295 4.96 -11.30 -5.25
#